data_AF-A0A935Z6S0-F1
#
_entry.id   AF-A0A935Z6S0-F1
#
_cell.length_a   1.000
_cell.length_b   1.000
_cell.length_c   1.000
_cell.angle_alpha   90.00
_cell.angle_beta   90.00
_cell.angle_gamma   90.00
#
_symmetry.space_group_name_H-M   'P 1'
#
loop_
_entity.id
_entity.type
_entity.pdbx_description
1 polymer ?
#
loop_
_entity_poly.entity_id
_entity_poly.type
_entity_poly.pdbx_seq_one_letter_code
_entity_poly.pdbx_strand_id
1 'polypeptide(L)'
;MPRSSLVAPAWLVVGSSAALFACWDFDYEPPAPADASSDARPPPTDAQVPCVVGGYYCGGERLPGDPRSLYRCDDGGAGTLTSTCAVACIVAPPGKDDACSAAPSCVVGGRYCGGDKVNGDPNVLYRCNAGGALSVVTRCARGCQINPNDDDACK
;
A
#
# COMPACT_ATOMS: atom_id res chain seq x y z
N MET A 1 -37.56 -77.59 -20.84
CA MET A 1 -36.94 -76.25 -20.77
C MET A 1 -36.65 -75.92 -19.31
N PRO A 2 -35.48 -76.30 -18.78
CA PRO A 2 -35.07 -75.92 -17.44
C PRO A 2 -34.26 -74.61 -17.48
N ARG A 3 -34.64 -73.65 -16.63
CA ARG A 3 -33.85 -72.44 -16.41
C ARG A 3 -32.63 -72.80 -15.56
N SER A 4 -31.50 -72.30 -16.02
CA SER A 4 -30.15 -72.37 -15.47
C SER A 4 -30.07 -72.28 -13.95
N SER A 5 -29.17 -73.05 -13.34
CA SER A 5 -27.95 -72.47 -12.78
C SER A 5 -26.99 -73.56 -12.30
N LEU A 6 -25.76 -73.42 -12.79
CA LEU A 6 -24.63 -74.30 -12.53
C LEU A 6 -24.08 -74.14 -11.11
N VAL A 7 -23.54 -75.26 -10.65
CA VAL A 7 -22.74 -75.52 -9.44
C VAL A 7 -21.40 -74.78 -9.46
N ALA A 8 -20.91 -74.37 -8.28
CA ALA A 8 -19.49 -74.30 -7.89
C ALA A 8 -19.38 -73.98 -6.36
N PRO A 9 -18.20 -74.07 -5.70
CA PRO A 9 -17.13 -75.08 -5.64
C PRO A 9 -16.83 -75.46 -4.15
N ALA A 10 -16.05 -76.44 -3.69
CA ALA A 10 -14.82 -77.14 -4.11
C ALA A 10 -13.50 -76.33 -3.97
N TRP A 11 -12.94 -76.40 -2.75
CA TRP A 11 -11.51 -76.42 -2.37
C TRP A 11 -10.68 -75.12 -2.20
N LEU A 12 -10.03 -75.12 -1.03
CA LEU A 12 -8.63 -74.83 -0.68
C LEU A 12 -7.98 -73.49 -1.06
N VAL A 13 -7.61 -72.84 0.04
CA VAL A 13 -6.55 -71.87 0.29
C VAL A 13 -5.19 -72.38 -0.23
N VAL A 14 -4.45 -71.55 -0.97
CA VAL A 14 -3.09 -71.04 -0.66
C VAL A 14 -2.64 -70.23 -1.88
N GLY A 15 -2.34 -68.95 -1.67
CA GLY A 15 -1.74 -68.10 -2.69
C GLY A 15 -1.63 -66.67 -2.18
N SER A 16 -0.41 -66.29 -1.77
CA SER A 16 -0.05 -64.92 -1.41
C SER A 16 -0.34 -63.98 -2.59
N SER A 17 -1.24 -63.03 -2.40
CA SER A 17 -1.60 -62.05 -3.43
C SER A 17 -0.52 -60.97 -3.53
N ALA A 18 0.18 -60.96 -4.66
CA ALA A 18 0.80 -59.76 -5.17
C ALA A 18 -0.28 -58.70 -5.47
N ALA A 19 0.13 -57.44 -5.30
CA ALA A 19 -0.50 -56.15 -5.56
C ALA A 19 -1.71 -56.11 -6.52
N LEU A 20 -2.65 -55.19 -6.26
CA LEU A 20 -2.96 -53.99 -7.07
C LEU A 20 -4.04 -53.14 -6.34
N PHE A 21 -3.67 -51.92 -5.94
CA PHE A 21 -4.40 -50.64 -5.79
C PHE A 21 -5.95 -50.66 -5.56
N ALA A 22 -6.58 -49.86 -4.68
CA ALA A 22 -6.21 -48.53 -4.18
C ALA A 22 -7.06 -48.09 -2.95
N CYS A 23 -6.39 -47.33 -2.07
CA CYS A 23 -6.81 -46.07 -1.42
C CYS A 23 -8.10 -45.98 -0.59
N TRP A 24 -8.03 -46.24 0.72
CA TRP A 24 -8.65 -45.43 1.82
C TRP A 24 -7.80 -45.69 3.09
N ASP A 25 -6.69 -44.98 3.26
CA ASP A 25 -6.55 -43.81 4.15
C ASP A 25 -6.67 -44.17 5.66
N PHE A 26 -5.59 -44.76 6.17
CA PHE A 26 -5.30 -44.87 7.60
C PHE A 26 -3.83 -44.46 7.75
N ASP A 27 -3.56 -43.15 7.63
CA ASP A 27 -2.23 -42.62 7.89
C ASP A 27 -2.24 -41.92 9.25
N TYR A 28 -1.64 -42.62 10.21
CA TYR A 28 -1.25 -42.11 11.50
C TYR A 28 0.04 -41.32 11.31
N GLU A 29 -0.09 -40.00 11.08
CA GLU A 29 1.04 -39.09 10.93
C GLU A 29 1.53 -38.63 12.33
N PRO A 30 2.82 -38.81 12.68
CA PRO A 30 3.37 -38.36 13.96
C PRO A 30 3.28 -36.83 14.09
N PRO A 31 3.04 -36.28 15.31
CA PRO A 31 2.97 -34.84 15.49
C PRO A 31 4.32 -34.19 15.12
N ALA A 32 4.28 -33.27 14.15
CA ALA A 32 5.38 -32.38 13.82
C ALA A 32 5.85 -31.62 15.09
N PRO A 33 7.15 -31.32 15.22
CA PRO A 33 7.65 -30.58 16.37
C PRO A 33 6.93 -29.22 16.47
N ALA A 34 6.54 -28.87 17.70
CA ALA A 34 6.06 -27.56 18.05
C ALA A 34 7.06 -26.49 17.55
N ASP A 35 6.50 -25.34 17.13
CA ASP A 35 7.13 -24.01 16.98
C ASP A 35 6.97 -23.39 15.59
N ALA A 36 5.75 -22.97 15.26
CA ALA A 36 5.49 -21.78 14.45
C ALA A 36 4.05 -21.31 14.68
N SER A 37 3.82 -20.60 15.79
CA SER A 37 2.61 -19.81 15.98
C SER A 37 2.34 -18.97 14.73
N SER A 38 1.16 -19.16 14.13
CA SER A 38 0.60 -18.28 13.11
C SER A 38 0.23 -16.88 13.65
N ASP A 39 0.68 -16.50 14.85
CA ASP A 39 0.42 -15.20 15.47
C ASP A 39 1.66 -14.29 15.56
N ALA A 40 2.80 -14.70 15.02
CA ALA A 40 3.90 -13.78 14.78
C ALA A 40 3.79 -13.19 13.36
N ARG A 41 2.71 -12.45 13.09
CA ARG A 41 2.79 -11.46 12.01
C ARG A 41 3.97 -10.55 12.39
N PRO A 42 5.01 -10.39 11.54
CA PRO A 42 6.04 -9.39 11.82
C PRO A 42 5.31 -8.06 12.12
N PRO A 43 5.78 -7.24 13.09
CA PRO A 43 5.18 -5.93 13.29
C PRO A 43 5.10 -5.30 11.91
N PRO A 44 3.93 -4.76 11.48
CA PRO A 44 3.85 -4.13 10.19
C PRO A 44 4.90 -3.03 10.20
N THR A 45 6.05 -3.31 9.57
CA THR A 45 6.86 -2.27 8.98
C THR A 45 5.87 -1.47 8.16
N ASP A 46 5.88 -0.14 8.34
CA ASP A 46 4.96 0.92 7.90
C ASP A 46 4.57 0.95 6.40
N ALA A 47 4.54 -0.20 5.75
CA ALA A 47 4.42 -0.46 4.33
C ALA A 47 3.12 -1.21 3.97
N GLN A 48 2.29 -1.62 4.93
CA GLN A 48 1.08 -2.42 4.64
C GLN A 48 -0.09 -2.19 5.59
N VAL A 49 -0.24 -0.98 6.15
CA VAL A 49 -1.54 -0.58 6.73
C VAL A 49 -2.35 0.01 5.58
N PRO A 50 -3.45 -0.64 5.12
CA PRO A 50 -4.30 -0.12 4.06
C PRO A 50 -5.12 1.04 4.64
N CYS A 51 -4.45 2.18 4.85
CA CYS A 51 -4.94 3.39 5.48
C CYS A 51 -5.66 3.20 6.84
N VAL A 52 -5.93 4.28 7.57
CA VAL A 52 -6.74 4.24 8.80
C VAL A 52 -8.13 4.71 8.42
N VAL A 53 -9.16 3.91 8.70
CA VAL A 53 -10.56 4.24 8.38
C VAL A 53 -10.90 5.63 8.93
N GLY A 54 -11.42 6.48 8.05
CA GLY A 54 -11.77 7.87 8.34
C GLY A 54 -10.64 8.88 8.20
N GLY A 55 -9.39 8.45 8.06
CA GLY A 55 -8.25 9.32 7.80
C GLY A 55 -8.17 9.78 6.34
N TYR A 56 -7.42 10.85 6.10
CA TYR A 56 -7.21 11.41 4.76
C TYR A 56 -5.82 11.11 4.23
N TYR A 57 -5.74 10.74 2.95
CA TYR A 57 -4.55 10.22 2.30
C TYR A 57 -4.41 10.70 0.87
N CYS A 58 -3.20 11.03 0.44
CA CYS A 58 -2.88 11.29 -0.94
C CYS A 58 -2.91 10.02 -1.78
N GLY A 59 -3.42 10.10 -3.01
CA GLY A 59 -3.40 8.98 -3.93
C GLY A 59 -1.99 8.55 -4.34
N GLY A 60 -1.82 7.29 -4.72
CA GLY A 60 -0.55 6.76 -5.22
C GLY A 60 0.46 6.32 -4.15
N GLU A 61 0.17 6.58 -2.87
CA GLU A 61 1.00 6.14 -1.74
C GLU A 61 0.35 4.92 -1.06
N ARG A 62 -0.47 5.15 -0.03
CA ARG A 62 -1.16 4.13 0.79
C ARG A 62 -2.50 3.67 0.20
N LEU A 63 -2.97 4.37 -0.84
CA LEU A 63 -4.21 4.13 -1.56
C LEU A 63 -3.95 4.24 -3.07
N PRO A 64 -4.54 3.38 -3.90
CA PRO A 64 -4.53 3.58 -5.34
C PRO A 64 -5.30 4.86 -5.69
N GLY A 65 -4.76 5.67 -6.60
CA GLY A 65 -5.40 6.92 -6.98
C GLY A 65 -4.46 7.93 -7.60
N ASP A 66 -4.98 9.12 -7.88
CA ASP A 66 -4.21 10.24 -8.40
C ASP A 66 -3.41 10.92 -7.27
N PRO A 67 -2.09 11.14 -7.42
CA PRO A 67 -1.24 11.73 -6.38
C PRO A 67 -1.48 13.21 -6.12
N ARG A 68 -2.30 13.88 -6.92
CA ARG A 68 -2.77 15.25 -6.67
C ARG A 68 -4.16 15.26 -6.05
N SER A 69 -4.67 14.11 -5.62
CA SER A 69 -6.01 13.96 -5.09
C SER A 69 -5.97 13.44 -3.66
N LEU A 70 -6.84 14.00 -2.83
CA LEU A 70 -7.05 13.62 -1.45
C LEU A 70 -8.21 12.63 -1.35
N TYR A 71 -7.94 11.48 -0.76
CA TYR A 71 -8.89 10.40 -0.55
C TYR A 71 -9.17 10.24 0.94
N ARG A 72 -10.41 9.89 1.28
CA ARG A 72 -10.77 9.44 2.62
C ARG A 72 -10.77 7.92 2.64
N CYS A 73 -10.11 7.34 3.63
CA CYS A 73 -10.06 5.90 3.81
C CYS A 73 -11.40 5.36 4.30
N ASP A 74 -11.93 4.36 3.61
CA ASP A 74 -13.17 3.67 3.96
C ASP A 74 -12.91 2.28 4.57
N ASP A 75 -13.96 1.68 5.13
CA ASP A 75 -13.92 0.32 5.65
C ASP A 75 -13.47 -0.67 4.55
N GLY A 76 -12.37 -1.38 4.79
CA GLY A 76 -11.77 -2.30 3.81
C GLY A 76 -10.57 -1.73 3.04
N GLY A 77 -10.10 -0.52 3.37
CA GLY A 77 -8.86 0.02 2.82
C GLY A 77 -8.97 0.60 1.41
N ALA A 78 -10.20 0.84 0.94
CA ALA A 78 -10.46 1.60 -0.26
C ALA A 78 -10.46 3.10 0.04
N GLY A 79 -10.11 3.92 -0.94
CA GLY A 79 -10.12 5.38 -0.82
C GLY A 79 -11.25 6.00 -1.63
N THR A 80 -12.12 6.77 -0.98
CA THR A 80 -13.09 7.62 -1.67
C THR A 80 -12.49 9.00 -1.94
N LEU A 81 -12.51 9.44 -3.19
CA LEU A 81 -12.04 10.76 -3.59
C LEU A 81 -12.81 11.85 -2.82
N THR A 82 -12.10 12.62 -2.01
CA THR A 82 -12.67 13.76 -1.28
C THR A 82 -12.45 15.06 -2.04
N SER A 83 -11.27 15.26 -2.60
CA SER A 83 -10.94 16.49 -3.34
C SER A 83 -9.78 16.27 -4.30
N THR A 84 -9.80 16.97 -5.43
CA THR A 84 -8.63 17.11 -6.30
C THR A 84 -7.91 18.39 -5.93
N CYS A 85 -6.66 18.27 -5.48
CA CYS A 85 -5.88 19.41 -5.02
C CYS A 85 -5.43 20.27 -6.20
N ALA A 86 -5.63 21.59 -6.08
CA ALA A 86 -5.24 22.53 -7.13
C ALA A 86 -3.73 22.47 -7.45
N VAL A 87 -2.90 22.23 -6.43
CA VAL A 87 -1.43 22.35 -6.52
C VAL A 87 -0.73 21.02 -6.26
N ALA A 88 -1.03 20.38 -5.13
CA ALA A 88 -0.47 19.10 -4.73
C ALA A 88 -1.26 18.54 -3.55
N CYS A 89 -1.25 17.23 -3.39
CA CYS A 89 -1.60 16.58 -2.14
C CYS A 89 -0.31 16.36 -1.32
N ILE A 90 -0.35 16.63 -0.02
CA ILE A 90 0.81 16.57 0.87
C ILE A 90 0.64 15.45 1.87
N VAL A 91 1.62 14.55 1.88
CA VAL A 91 1.70 13.46 2.84
C VAL A 91 2.16 14.01 4.19
N ALA A 92 1.34 13.84 5.21
CA ALA A 92 1.67 14.24 6.57
C ALA A 92 2.50 13.15 7.28
N PRO A 93 3.19 13.49 8.39
CA PRO A 93 3.86 12.49 9.21
C PRO A 93 2.88 11.41 9.73
N PRO A 94 3.36 10.20 10.08
CA PRO A 94 2.51 9.13 10.58
C PRO A 94 1.60 9.57 11.74
N GLY A 95 0.32 9.21 11.65
CA GLY A 95 -0.69 9.58 12.65
C GLY A 95 -1.32 10.96 12.44
N LYS A 96 -1.01 11.66 11.34
CA LYS A 96 -1.73 12.85 10.84
C LYS A 96 -2.30 12.60 9.45
N ASP A 97 -3.39 13.30 9.18
CA ASP A 97 -4.09 13.27 7.91
C ASP A 97 -3.31 14.07 6.85
N ASP A 98 -3.28 13.51 5.65
CA ASP A 98 -2.79 14.22 4.48
C ASP A 98 -3.75 15.36 4.12
N ALA A 99 -3.24 16.34 3.38
CA ALA A 99 -4.04 17.51 3.03
C ALA A 99 -3.73 18.01 1.63
N CYS A 100 -4.73 18.66 1.01
CA CYS A 100 -4.45 19.47 -0.15
C CYS A 100 -3.62 20.68 0.24
N SER A 101 -2.56 20.92 -0.52
CA SER A 101 -1.82 22.17 -0.47
C SER A 101 -2.78 23.33 -0.71
N ALA A 102 -2.68 24.37 0.12
CA ALA A 102 -3.25 25.66 -0.23
C ALA A 102 -2.69 26.11 -1.60
N ALA A 103 -3.51 26.82 -2.37
CA ALA A 103 -3.04 27.52 -3.55
C ALA A 103 -1.88 28.44 -3.11
N PRO A 104 -0.72 28.44 -3.78
CA PRO A 104 0.36 29.30 -3.37
C PRO A 104 -0.09 30.74 -3.56
N SER A 105 0.09 31.55 -2.52
CA SER A 105 -0.10 32.99 -2.56
C SER A 105 1.12 33.67 -3.20
N CYS A 106 1.74 33.01 -4.19
CA CYS A 106 3.00 33.43 -4.77
C CYS A 106 2.79 34.40 -5.92
N VAL A 107 3.75 35.32 -6.08
CA VAL A 107 3.76 36.27 -7.20
C VAL A 107 4.44 35.58 -8.38
N VAL A 108 3.80 35.61 -9.56
CA VAL A 108 4.35 35.03 -10.78
C VAL A 108 5.75 35.62 -11.06
N GLY A 109 6.73 34.74 -11.23
CA GLY A 109 8.13 35.09 -11.44
C GLY A 109 8.97 35.09 -10.16
N GLY A 110 8.36 35.23 -8.99
CA GLY A 110 9.03 35.26 -7.70
C GLY A 110 9.60 33.90 -7.28
N ARG A 111 10.57 33.93 -6.37
CA ARG A 111 11.28 32.77 -5.84
C ARG A 111 10.95 32.57 -4.36
N TYR A 112 10.64 31.33 -4.01
CA TYR A 112 10.15 30.98 -2.68
C TYR A 112 10.76 29.67 -2.20
N CYS A 113 11.18 29.63 -0.95
CA CYS A 113 11.54 28.41 -0.25
C CYS A 113 10.29 27.54 -0.06
N GLY A 114 10.43 26.22 -0.14
CA GLY A 114 9.35 25.32 0.26
C GLY A 114 8.92 25.57 1.70
N GLY A 115 7.63 25.71 1.95
CA GLY A 115 7.09 25.98 3.28
C GLY A 115 7.02 27.47 3.67
N ASP A 116 7.38 28.41 2.79
CA ASP A 116 7.03 29.83 2.93
C ASP A 116 5.63 30.11 2.31
N LYS A 117 5.53 31.00 1.31
CA LYS A 117 4.31 31.32 0.56
C LYS A 117 3.93 30.24 -0.46
N VAL A 118 4.77 29.22 -0.58
CA VAL A 118 4.60 28.08 -1.47
C VAL A 118 4.81 26.79 -0.70
N ASN A 119 4.13 25.75 -1.11
CA ASN A 119 4.32 24.44 -0.51
C ASN A 119 5.50 23.70 -1.16
N GLY A 120 6.19 22.86 -0.40
CA GLY A 120 7.34 22.11 -0.89
C GLY A 120 8.39 21.86 0.17
N ASP A 121 9.52 21.30 -0.24
CA ASP A 121 10.65 20.99 0.63
C ASP A 121 11.36 22.29 1.07
N PRO A 122 11.55 22.54 2.38
CA PRO A 122 12.20 23.76 2.89
C PRO A 122 13.67 23.91 2.51
N ASN A 123 14.26 22.89 1.91
CA ASN A 123 15.60 22.95 1.33
C ASN A 123 15.58 23.19 -0.18
N VAL A 124 14.43 23.51 -0.78
CA VAL A 124 14.29 23.69 -2.22
C VAL A 124 13.77 25.08 -2.52
N LEU A 125 14.44 25.75 -3.46
CA LEU A 125 14.00 27.02 -3.99
C LEU A 125 13.10 26.77 -5.19
N TYR A 126 11.87 27.27 -5.13
CA TYR A 126 10.86 27.17 -6.17
C TYR A 126 10.69 28.52 -6.86
N ARG A 127 10.29 28.49 -8.13
CA ARG A 127 9.82 29.66 -8.88
C ARG A 127 8.32 29.52 -9.10
N CYS A 128 7.60 30.59 -8.80
CA CYS A 128 6.17 30.69 -9.05
C CYS A 128 5.92 31.00 -10.53
N ASN A 129 5.07 30.22 -11.18
CA ASN A 129 4.65 30.41 -12.57
C ASN A 129 3.17 30.82 -12.63
N ALA A 130 2.70 31.16 -13.83
CA ALA A 130 1.30 31.48 -14.06
C ALA A 130 0.37 30.36 -13.53
N GLY A 131 -0.75 30.75 -12.93
CA GLY A 131 -1.70 29.81 -12.32
C GLY A 131 -1.24 29.20 -10.98
N GLY A 132 -0.18 29.74 -10.36
CA GLY A 132 0.35 29.23 -9.10
C GLY A 132 1.14 27.91 -9.25
N ALA A 133 1.53 27.54 -10.47
CA ALA A 133 2.36 26.37 -10.68
C ALA A 133 3.79 26.61 -10.16
N LEU A 134 4.35 25.66 -9.43
CA LEU A 134 5.70 25.76 -8.87
C LEU A 134 6.68 24.93 -9.70
N SER A 135 7.81 25.54 -10.06
CA SER A 135 8.93 24.84 -10.70
C SER A 135 10.15 24.89 -9.79
N VAL A 136 10.84 23.77 -9.62
CA VAL A 136 12.09 23.74 -8.85
C VAL A 136 13.15 24.56 -9.59
N VAL A 137 13.73 25.55 -8.89
CA VAL A 137 14.90 26.28 -9.36
C VAL A 137 16.16 25.51 -8.99
N THR A 138 16.28 25.12 -7.72
CA THR A 138 17.41 24.34 -7.22
C THR A 138 17.13 23.75 -5.83
N ARG A 139 17.88 22.72 -5.45
CA ARG A 139 17.94 22.23 -4.06
C ARG A 139 19.11 22.93 -3.35
N CYS A 140 18.83 23.60 -2.25
CA CYS A 140 19.81 24.35 -1.46
C CYS A 140 20.61 23.41 -0.54
N ALA A 141 21.93 23.36 -0.72
CA ALA A 141 22.81 22.47 0.05
C ALA A 141 22.84 22.76 1.56
N ARG A 142 22.66 24.02 1.96
CA ARG A 142 22.66 24.47 3.36
C ARG A 142 21.27 24.92 3.84
N GLY A 143 20.23 24.54 3.10
CA GLY A 143 18.86 24.99 3.32
C GLY A 143 18.55 26.32 2.66
N CYS A 144 17.25 26.66 2.66
CA CYS A 144 16.73 27.86 2.03
C CYS A 144 16.57 28.99 3.05
N GLN A 145 16.72 30.24 2.61
CA GLN A 145 16.55 31.46 3.39
C GLN A 145 15.32 32.21 2.90
N ILE A 146 14.38 32.42 3.84
CA ILE A 146 13.17 33.20 3.61
C ILE A 146 13.49 34.69 3.75
N ASN A 147 13.18 35.47 2.73
CA ASN A 147 13.32 36.92 2.69
C ASN A 147 11.92 37.55 2.65
N PRO A 148 11.42 38.19 3.74
CA PRO A 148 10.03 38.63 3.81
C PRO A 148 9.60 39.61 2.70
N ASN A 149 10.53 40.47 2.26
CA ASN A 149 10.30 41.58 1.34
C ASN A 149 11.01 41.41 -0.02
N ASP A 150 11.60 40.24 -0.29
CA ASP A 150 12.35 39.97 -1.52
C ASP A 150 12.18 38.49 -1.92
N ASP A 151 12.75 38.10 -3.04
CA ASP A 151 12.87 36.70 -3.43
C ASP A 151 13.70 35.90 -2.42
N ASP A 152 13.23 34.70 -2.11
CA ASP A 152 13.97 33.76 -1.28
C ASP A 152 15.23 33.26 -2.01
N ALA A 153 16.19 32.78 -1.23
CA ALA A 153 17.48 32.35 -1.76
C ALA A 153 18.04 31.13 -1.03
N CYS A 154 18.95 30.41 -1.68
CA CYS A 154 19.73 29.38 -1.01
C CYS A 154 20.81 30.00 -0.11
N LYS A 155 21.09 29.34 1.02
CA LYS A 155 22.15 29.72 1.95
C LYS A 155 23.53 29.31 1.49
#